data_AF-A0A0B5EHJ2-F1
#
_entry.id   AF-A0A0B5EHJ2-F1
#
_cell.length_a   1.000
_cell.length_b   1.000
_cell.length_c   1.000
_cell.angle_alpha   90.00
_cell.angle_beta   90.00
_cell.angle_gamma   90.00
#
_symmetry.space_group_name_H-M   'P 1'
#
loop_
_entity.id
_entity.type
_entity.pdbx_description
1 polymer ?
#
loop_
_entity_poly.entity_id
_entity_poly.type
_entity_poly.pdbx_seq_one_letter_code
_entity_poly.pdbx_strand_id
1 'polypeptide(L)'
;MALHAQQFFDDVLELPFHQYAVVGDALYAAPQPTSPLRLRIDFAPTIRHGEYDGLRLRVVHPEQGVLDTAILRFADHGTFARRDGARDLVAGRDGHAVIRDWHAHSSQPPWHGADGAGLRTAIEQYAHLWIPAPAASRPAARPVAQPTATTGASLRNR
;
A
#
# COMPACT_ATOMS: atom_id res chain seq x y z
N MET A 1 9.10 22.07 10.49
CA MET A 1 7.64 21.97 10.28
C MET A 1 7.35 20.51 9.95
N ALA A 2 6.22 19.96 10.39
CA ALA A 2 5.82 18.64 9.90
C ALA A 2 5.60 18.76 8.39
N LEU A 3 6.02 17.76 7.61
CA LEU A 3 5.46 17.61 6.28
C LEU A 3 3.94 17.58 6.49
N HIS A 4 3.13 18.20 5.63
CA HIS A 4 1.68 17.97 5.76
C HIS A 4 1.35 16.57 5.25
N ALA A 5 1.87 15.57 5.95
CA ALA A 5 1.86 14.16 5.61
C ALA A 5 0.43 13.70 5.42
N GLN A 6 -0.48 14.16 6.30
CA GLN A 6 -1.91 13.89 6.14
C GLN A 6 -2.42 14.34 4.77
N GLN A 7 -2.14 15.57 4.34
CA GLN A 7 -2.56 16.06 3.03
C GLN A 7 -1.90 15.28 1.90
N PHE A 8 -0.63 14.90 2.01
CA PHE A 8 -0.01 14.02 1.01
C PHE A 8 -0.71 12.65 0.92
N PHE A 9 -1.00 12.01 2.06
CA PHE A 9 -1.68 10.72 2.08
C PHE A 9 -3.11 10.80 1.54
N ASP A 10 -3.83 11.89 1.88
CA ASP A 10 -5.21 12.10 1.46
C ASP A 10 -5.30 12.56 -0.01
N ASP A 11 -4.46 13.50 -0.47
CA ASP A 11 -4.56 14.11 -1.81
C ASP A 11 -3.84 13.31 -2.91
N VAL A 12 -2.71 12.67 -2.58
CA VAL A 12 -1.86 11.99 -3.56
C VAL A 12 -2.13 10.50 -3.57
N LEU A 13 -2.07 9.87 -2.39
CA LEU A 13 -2.12 8.42 -2.31
C LEU A 13 -3.54 7.86 -2.30
N GLU A 14 -4.50 8.50 -1.63
CA GLU A 14 -5.89 8.02 -1.49
C GLU A 14 -5.95 6.51 -1.21
N LEU A 15 -5.24 6.05 -0.17
CA LEU A 15 -5.08 4.62 0.10
C LEU A 15 -6.43 3.99 0.44
N PRO A 16 -6.76 2.78 -0.07
CA PRO A 16 -8.05 2.13 0.17
C PRO A 16 -8.14 1.48 1.56
N PHE A 17 -7.42 1.98 2.56
CA PHE A 17 -7.44 1.45 3.91
C PHE A 17 -8.60 2.05 4.69
N HIS A 18 -9.51 1.20 5.18
CA HIS A 18 -10.67 1.65 5.96
C HIS A 18 -10.31 2.12 7.38
N GLN A 19 -9.13 1.74 7.88
CA GLN A 19 -8.66 2.08 9.22
C GLN A 19 -7.22 2.55 9.13
N TYR A 20 -7.04 3.87 9.12
CA TYR A 20 -5.73 4.50 9.23
C TYR A 20 -5.79 5.76 10.09
N ALA A 21 -4.64 6.18 10.59
CA ALA A 21 -4.43 7.45 11.25
C ALA A 21 -3.07 8.00 10.87
N VAL A 22 -2.96 9.31 10.72
CA VAL A 22 -1.68 10.00 10.51
C VAL A 22 -1.25 10.62 11.83
N VAL A 23 -0.05 10.26 12.30
CA VAL A 23 0.53 10.76 13.55
C VAL A 23 1.91 11.32 13.23
N GLY A 24 2.05 12.65 13.33
CA GLY A 24 3.24 13.35 12.84
C GLY A 24 3.39 13.16 11.34
N ASP A 25 4.57 12.70 10.90
CA ASP A 25 4.89 12.48 9.48
C ASP A 25 4.65 11.03 9.02
N ALA A 26 3.92 10.23 9.80
CA ALA A 26 3.71 8.81 9.53
C ALA A 26 2.23 8.43 9.51
N LEU A 27 1.83 7.69 8.49
CA LEU A 27 0.54 7.00 8.41
C LEU A 27 0.68 5.62 9.05
N TYR A 28 -0.24 5.30 9.95
CA TYR A 28 -0.41 3.98 10.54
C TYR A 28 -1.74 3.41 10.06
N ALA A 29 -1.70 2.26 9.43
CA ALA A 29 -2.88 1.56 8.92
C ALA A 29 -3.01 0.17 9.53
N ALA A 30 -4.26 -0.28 9.63
CA ALA A 30 -4.63 -1.66 9.84
C ALA A 30 -5.33 -2.16 8.57
N PRO A 31 -4.58 -2.67 7.56
CA PRO A 31 -5.17 -3.14 6.31
C PRO A 31 -6.22 -4.23 6.52
N GLN A 32 -6.08 -5.02 7.58
CA GLN A 32 -7.04 -6.03 8.00
C GLN A 32 -7.34 -5.90 9.49
N PRO A 33 -8.62 -5.74 9.90
CA PRO A 33 -8.98 -5.47 11.29
C PRO A 33 -8.55 -6.57 12.29
N THR A 34 -8.55 -7.82 11.85
CA THR A 34 -8.25 -8.99 12.70
C THR A 34 -6.78 -9.37 12.71
N SER A 35 -5.96 -8.78 11.83
CA SER A 35 -4.52 -9.05 11.82
C SER A 35 -3.84 -8.29 12.96
N PRO A 36 -2.85 -8.87 13.66
CA PRO A 36 -2.02 -8.15 14.62
C PRO A 36 -1.03 -7.21 13.91
N LEU A 37 -0.78 -7.40 12.63
CA LEU A 37 0.17 -6.60 11.86
C LEU A 37 -0.39 -5.23 11.54
N ARG A 38 0.47 -4.22 11.59
CA ARG A 38 0.18 -2.85 11.21
C ARG A 38 1.15 -2.41 10.13
N LEU A 39 0.65 -1.59 9.20
CA LEU A 39 1.48 -0.94 8.20
C LEU A 39 1.78 0.48 8.68
N ARG A 40 3.06 0.82 8.76
CA ARG A 40 3.52 2.20 8.96
C ARG A 40 4.14 2.71 7.67
N ILE A 41 3.74 3.89 7.23
CA ILE A 41 4.27 4.57 6.05
C ILE A 41 4.77 5.93 6.48
N ASP A 42 6.01 6.27 6.18
CA ASP A 42 6.58 7.59 6.40
C ASP A 42 7.51 7.97 5.25
N PHE A 43 7.85 9.25 5.12
CA PHE A 43 8.76 9.69 4.07
C PHE A 43 10.16 9.14 4.29
N ALA A 44 10.77 8.61 3.22
CA ALA A 44 12.13 8.11 3.23
C ALA A 44 13.09 9.30 3.03
N PRO A 45 13.86 9.70 4.06
CA PRO A 45 14.78 10.81 3.92
C PRO A 45 15.98 10.42 3.07
N THR A 46 16.51 11.38 2.34
CA THR A 46 17.81 11.27 1.67
C THR A 46 18.94 11.68 2.63
N ILE A 47 20.16 11.74 2.11
CA ILE A 47 21.30 12.34 2.82
C ILE A 47 21.13 13.86 3.06
N ARG A 48 20.18 14.50 2.38
CA ARG A 48 19.90 15.94 2.50
C ARG A 48 18.74 16.14 3.47
N HIS A 49 18.98 16.96 4.49
CA HIS A 49 17.99 17.26 5.51
C HIS A 49 16.74 17.89 4.88
N GLY A 50 15.58 17.25 5.07
CA GLY A 50 14.30 17.75 4.57
C GLY A 50 14.00 17.39 3.11
N GLU A 51 14.81 16.52 2.50
CA GLU A 51 14.59 15.98 1.17
C GLU A 51 14.25 14.51 1.26
N TYR A 52 13.22 14.12 0.54
CA TYR A 52 12.66 12.78 0.55
C TYR A 52 12.51 12.28 -0.88
N ASP A 53 13.01 11.08 -1.14
CA ASP A 53 13.01 10.46 -2.47
C ASP A 53 12.02 9.29 -2.58
N GLY A 54 11.24 9.05 -1.53
CA GLY A 54 10.27 7.96 -1.52
C GLY A 54 9.48 7.85 -0.23
N LEU A 55 8.81 6.71 -0.11
CA LEU A 55 8.10 6.28 1.09
C LEU A 55 8.75 5.04 1.67
N ARG A 56 8.98 5.07 2.98
CA ARG A 56 9.40 3.91 3.75
C ARG A 56 8.17 3.23 4.33
N LEU A 57 7.97 1.99 3.94
CA LEU A 57 6.92 1.11 4.43
C LEU A 57 7.51 0.19 5.48
N ARG A 58 6.80 -0.01 6.59
CA ARG A 58 7.19 -0.92 7.66
C ARG A 58 6.02 -1.78 8.08
N VAL A 59 6.26 -3.09 8.16
CA VAL A 59 5.32 -4.02 8.79
C VAL A 59 5.70 -4.13 10.25
N VAL A 60 4.77 -3.82 11.14
CA VAL A 60 5.00 -3.75 12.58
C VAL A 60 4.07 -4.73 13.27
N HIS A 61 4.64 -5.58 14.12
CA HIS A 61 3.92 -6.38 15.10
C HIS A 61 4.03 -5.69 16.48
N PRO A 62 2.94 -5.55 17.24
CA PRO A 62 2.94 -4.80 18.50
C PRO A 62 3.94 -5.35 19.53
N GLU A 63 4.15 -6.66 19.55
CA GLU A 63 5.05 -7.31 20.52
C GLU A 63 6.46 -7.60 19.98
N GLN A 64 6.61 -7.70 18.66
CA GLN A 64 7.88 -8.11 18.03
C GLN A 64 8.59 -6.93 17.35
N GLY A 65 7.94 -5.76 17.28
CA GLY A 65 8.47 -4.59 16.63
C GLY A 65 8.38 -4.68 15.10
N VAL A 66 9.39 -4.15 14.42
CA VAL A 66 9.41 -4.09 12.94
C VAL A 66 9.81 -5.47 12.40
N LEU A 67 8.93 -6.06 11.60
CA LEU A 67 9.19 -7.35 10.93
C LEU A 67 9.84 -7.16 9.56
N ASP A 68 9.44 -6.13 8.83
CA ASP A 68 9.94 -5.85 7.49
C ASP A 68 9.95 -4.36 7.18
N THR A 69 10.84 -3.96 6.25
CA THR A 69 10.95 -2.58 5.77
C THR A 69 11.23 -2.57 4.26
N ALA A 70 10.43 -1.80 3.53
CA ALA A 70 10.66 -1.50 2.11
C ALA A 70 10.73 0.01 1.88
N ILE A 71 11.46 0.42 0.85
CA ILE A 71 11.48 1.82 0.38
C ILE A 71 10.96 1.84 -1.05
N LEU A 72 9.88 2.59 -1.26
CA LEU A 72 9.27 2.84 -2.56
C LEU A 72 9.72 4.21 -3.03
N ARG A 73 10.66 4.26 -3.99
CA ARG A 73 11.18 5.54 -4.49
C ARG A 73 10.20 6.19 -5.44
N PHE A 74 10.06 7.50 -5.34
CA PHE A 74 9.19 8.29 -6.21
C PHE A 74 9.58 8.16 -7.69
N ALA A 75 10.87 8.05 -7.99
CA ALA A 75 11.36 7.85 -9.35
C ALA A 75 10.87 6.54 -9.96
N ASP A 76 10.93 5.45 -9.20
CA ASP A 76 10.58 4.10 -9.65
C ASP A 76 9.07 3.94 -9.88
N HIS A 77 8.27 4.78 -9.22
CA HIS A 77 6.82 4.77 -9.30
C HIS A 77 6.24 5.95 -10.10
N GLY A 78 7.09 6.68 -10.83
CA GLY A 78 6.65 7.75 -11.73
C GLY A 78 5.97 8.93 -11.03
N THR A 79 6.14 9.07 -9.71
CA THR A 79 5.35 9.99 -8.89
C THR A 79 5.45 11.43 -9.36
N PHE A 80 6.63 11.85 -9.81
CA PHE A 80 6.85 13.22 -10.29
C PHE A 80 7.14 13.29 -11.79
N ALA A 81 6.90 12.21 -12.55
CA ALA A 81 7.30 12.13 -13.96
C ALA A 81 6.77 13.30 -14.80
N ARG A 82 5.51 13.70 -14.61
CA ARG A 82 4.90 14.85 -15.31
C ARG A 82 5.53 16.18 -14.88
N ARG A 83 5.67 16.39 -13.57
CA ARG A 83 6.25 17.61 -12.98
C ARG A 83 7.69 17.82 -13.46
N ASP A 84 8.46 16.75 -13.41
CA ASP A 84 9.89 16.78 -13.69
C ASP A 84 10.13 16.89 -15.20
N GLY A 85 9.32 16.22 -16.03
CA GLY A 85 9.33 16.40 -17.49
C GLY A 85 9.00 17.84 -17.92
N ALA A 86 8.06 18.51 -17.26
CA ALA A 86 7.75 19.92 -17.53
C ALA A 86 8.86 20.90 -17.11
N ARG A 87 9.84 20.45 -16.32
CA ARG A 87 10.94 21.25 -15.77
C ARG A 87 12.30 20.82 -16.33
N ASP A 88 12.33 19.92 -17.31
CA ASP A 88 13.53 19.30 -17.86
C ASP A 88 14.45 18.69 -16.77
N LEU A 89 13.84 18.18 -15.69
CA LEU A 89 14.56 17.48 -14.62
C LEU A 89 14.72 16.01 -15.02
N VAL A 90 15.95 15.52 -14.89
CA VAL A 90 16.32 14.14 -15.26
C VAL A 90 17.02 13.43 -14.11
N ALA A 91 17.04 12.11 -14.15
CA ALA A 91 17.73 11.30 -13.16
C ALA A 91 19.20 11.76 -12.96
N GLY A 92 19.61 11.88 -11.70
CA GLY A 92 20.94 12.38 -11.32
C GLY A 92 21.05 13.90 -11.23
N ARG A 93 20.06 14.67 -11.72
CA ARG A 93 19.98 16.11 -11.43
C ARG A 93 19.35 16.37 -10.07
N ASP A 94 19.79 17.48 -9.49
CA ASP A 94 19.22 18.03 -8.27
C ASP A 94 17.71 18.27 -8.39
N GLY A 95 16.95 17.81 -7.40
CA GLY A 95 15.49 18.03 -7.36
C GLY A 95 14.66 17.07 -8.21
N HIS A 96 15.27 16.15 -8.95
CA HIS A 96 14.54 15.10 -9.69
C HIS A 96 13.92 14.09 -8.74
N ALA A 97 12.63 13.82 -8.91
CA ALA A 97 11.84 12.83 -8.20
C ALA A 97 11.92 12.91 -6.66
N VAL A 98 12.01 14.12 -6.10
CA VAL A 98 12.03 14.34 -4.65
C VAL A 98 10.94 15.30 -4.18
N ILE A 99 10.67 15.24 -2.89
CA ILE A 99 9.96 16.25 -2.10
C ILE A 99 10.99 17.00 -1.25
N ARG A 100 10.82 18.33 -1.14
CA ARG A 100 11.66 19.20 -0.29
C ARG A 100 10.79 20.00 0.67
N ASP A 101 11.03 19.88 1.97
CA ASP A 101 10.22 20.50 3.02
C ASP A 101 10.60 21.96 3.33
N TRP A 102 11.74 22.43 2.82
CA TRP A 102 12.32 23.72 3.19
C TRP A 102 11.87 24.90 2.29
N HIS A 103 10.95 24.69 1.35
CA HIS A 103 10.45 25.74 0.46
C HIS A 103 9.02 26.20 0.82
N ALA A 104 8.87 26.73 2.04
CA ALA A 104 7.59 27.21 2.60
C ALA A 104 6.96 28.44 1.89
N HIS A 105 7.66 29.08 0.96
CA HIS A 105 7.19 30.28 0.24
C HIS A 105 6.47 29.97 -1.08
N SER A 106 6.36 28.68 -1.43
CA SER A 106 5.54 28.23 -2.55
C SER A 106 4.07 28.24 -2.13
N SER A 107 3.19 28.83 -2.94
CA SER A 107 1.73 28.71 -2.76
C SER A 107 1.23 27.27 -3.01
N GLN A 108 2.09 26.41 -3.53
CA GLN A 108 1.81 25.02 -3.83
C GLN A 108 2.48 24.09 -2.80
N PRO A 109 1.83 22.97 -2.43
CA PRO A 109 2.44 21.99 -1.54
C PRO A 109 3.72 21.38 -2.15
N PRO A 110 4.65 20.87 -1.33
CA PRO A 110 5.90 20.25 -1.80
C PRO A 110 5.73 19.08 -2.79
N TRP A 111 4.59 18.39 -2.75
CA TRP A 111 4.23 17.30 -3.66
C TRP A 111 3.36 17.77 -4.85
N HIS A 112 3.25 19.07 -5.11
CA HIS A 112 2.46 19.56 -6.24
C HIS A 112 2.92 18.93 -7.56
N GLY A 113 1.96 18.42 -8.33
CA GLY A 113 2.22 17.67 -9.56
C GLY A 113 2.60 16.20 -9.35
N ALA A 114 2.47 15.68 -8.13
CA ALA A 114 2.58 14.25 -7.85
C ALA A 114 1.42 13.47 -8.48
N ASP A 115 1.72 12.32 -9.04
CA ASP A 115 0.78 11.26 -9.39
C ASP A 115 1.01 10.07 -8.42
N GLY A 116 0.04 9.81 -7.56
CA GLY A 116 0.17 8.76 -6.54
C GLY A 116 -0.20 7.36 -7.01
N ALA A 117 -0.70 7.17 -8.24
CA ALA A 117 -1.26 5.88 -8.66
C ALA A 117 -0.25 4.73 -8.57
N GLY A 118 0.99 4.95 -9.05
CA GLY A 118 2.05 3.94 -8.99
C GLY A 118 2.44 3.56 -7.57
N LEU A 119 2.54 4.55 -6.67
CA LEU A 119 2.84 4.29 -5.24
C LEU A 119 1.68 3.57 -4.56
N ARG A 120 0.44 3.98 -4.81
CA ARG A 120 -0.77 3.37 -4.26
C ARG A 120 -0.81 1.88 -4.58
N THR A 121 -0.64 1.52 -5.86
CA THR A 121 -0.57 0.12 -6.30
C THR A 121 0.55 -0.66 -5.60
N ALA A 122 1.75 -0.08 -5.49
CA ALA A 122 2.88 -0.75 -4.83
C ALA A 122 2.65 -0.94 -3.32
N ILE A 123 2.06 0.05 -2.65
CA ILE A 123 1.68 -0.02 -1.22
C ILE A 123 0.64 -1.12 -1.00
N GLU A 124 -0.39 -1.20 -1.85
CA GLU A 124 -1.42 -2.24 -1.78
C GLU A 124 -0.84 -3.64 -1.96
N GLN A 125 0.04 -3.83 -2.96
CA GLN A 125 0.71 -5.11 -3.20
C GLN A 125 1.57 -5.53 -2.01
N TYR A 126 2.36 -4.60 -1.46
CA TYR A 126 3.18 -4.85 -0.29
C TYR A 126 2.33 -5.19 0.94
N ALA A 127 1.23 -4.47 1.16
CA ALA A 127 0.29 -4.75 2.23
C ALA A 127 -0.36 -6.13 2.07
N HIS A 128 -0.75 -6.52 0.86
CA HIS A 128 -1.38 -7.81 0.58
C HIS A 128 -0.44 -8.99 0.81
N LEU A 129 0.86 -8.83 0.52
CA LEU A 129 1.88 -9.85 0.74
C LEU A 129 2.03 -10.19 2.23
N TRP A 130 2.02 -9.18 3.09
CA TRP A 130 2.24 -9.33 4.53
C TRP A 130 0.95 -9.51 5.34
N ILE A 131 -0.15 -8.93 4.87
CA ILE A 131 -1.44 -8.85 5.56
C ILE A 131 -2.53 -9.26 4.56
N PRO A 132 -2.60 -10.55 4.20
CA PRO A 132 -3.53 -11.02 3.19
C PRO A 132 -4.98 -10.83 3.65
N ALA A 133 -5.86 -10.46 2.72
CA ALA A 133 -7.29 -10.41 2.98
C ALA A 133 -7.79 -11.78 3.48
N PRO A 134 -8.84 -11.82 4.34
CA PRO A 134 -9.30 -13.09 4.87
C PRO A 134 -9.80 -13.91 3.69
N ALA A 135 -9.35 -15.16 3.59
CA ALA A 135 -9.84 -16.06 2.56
C ALA A 135 -11.37 -16.13 2.70
N ALA A 136 -12.09 -15.69 1.66
CA ALA A 136 -13.53 -15.88 1.63
C ALA A 136 -13.77 -17.39 1.75
N SER A 137 -14.44 -17.82 2.83
CA SER A 137 -14.79 -19.23 3.03
C SER A 137 -15.53 -19.71 1.78
N ARG A 138 -14.85 -20.46 0.92
CA ARG A 138 -15.48 -21.07 -0.24
C ARG A 138 -16.55 -21.99 0.31
N PRO A 139 -17.84 -21.81 -0.04
CA PRO A 139 -18.88 -22.70 0.46
C PRO A 139 -18.49 -24.12 0.08
N ALA A 140 -18.51 -25.03 1.07
CA ALA A 140 -18.21 -26.43 0.86
C ALA A 140 -19.07 -26.93 -0.31
N ALA A 141 -18.42 -27.50 -1.33
CA ALA A 141 -19.14 -28.12 -2.43
C ALA A 141 -20.11 -29.14 -1.83
N ARG A 142 -21.42 -28.97 -2.06
CA ARG A 142 -22.43 -29.93 -1.62
C ARG A 142 -22.03 -31.31 -2.17
N PRO A 143 -22.00 -32.36 -1.35
CA PRO A 143 -21.75 -33.70 -1.85
C PRO A 143 -22.82 -34.02 -2.90
N VAL A 144 -22.38 -34.36 -4.11
CA VAL A 144 -23.26 -34.88 -5.15
C VAL A 144 -23.79 -36.22 -4.63
N ALA A 145 -25.09 -36.32 -4.41
CA ALA A 145 -25.72 -37.57 -4.04
C ALA A 145 -25.43 -38.61 -5.14
N GLN A 146 -24.71 -39.68 -4.79
CA GLN A 146 -24.55 -40.83 -5.66
C GLN A 146 -25.93 -41.49 -5.86
N PRO A 147 -26.35 -41.80 -7.10
CA PRO A 147 -27.58 -42.54 -7.31
C PRO A 147 -27.44 -43.93 -6.69
N THR A 148 -28.31 -44.24 -5.74
CA THR A 148 -28.50 -45.57 -5.19
C THR A 148 -28.90 -46.51 -6.32
N ALA A 149 -28.06 -47.49 -6.64
CA ALA A 149 -28.41 -48.59 -7.53
C ALA A 149 -29.65 -49.30 -6.97
N THR A 150 -30.75 -49.22 -7.70
CA THR A 150 -31.98 -49.92 -7.34
C THR A 150 -31.77 -51.40 -7.66
N THR A 151 -31.60 -52.21 -6.62
CA THR A 151 -31.55 -53.67 -6.72
C THR A 151 -32.89 -54.17 -7.25
N GLY A 152 -32.93 -54.51 -8.55
CA GLY A 152 -34.05 -55.18 -9.17
C GLY A 152 -34.21 -56.59 -8.59
N ALA A 153 -35.16 -56.75 -7.68
CA ALA A 153 -35.71 -58.05 -7.35
C ALA A 153 -36.53 -58.54 -8.55
N SER A 154 -36.07 -59.59 -9.22
CA SER A 154 -36.90 -60.35 -10.16
C SER A 154 -36.98 -61.81 -9.70
N LEU A 155 -38.07 -62.09 -9.00
CA LEU A 155 -38.58 -63.42 -8.71
C LEU A 155 -39.21 -64.04 -9.97
N ARG A 156 -38.85 -65.29 -10.28
CA ARG A 156 -39.71 -66.47 -10.63
C ARG A 156 -38.94 -67.40 -11.58
N ASN A 157 -38.54 -68.63 -11.21
CA ASN A 157 -39.32 -69.83 -10.85
C ASN A 157 -39.87 -70.60 -12.08
N ARG A 158 -39.09 -71.55 -12.61
CA ARG A 158 -39.40 -72.99 -12.81
C ARG A 158 -38.36 -73.66 -13.71
#